data_AF-A0A1H6KSC1-F1
#
_entry.id   AF-A0A1H6KSC1-F1
#
_cell.length_a   1.000
_cell.length_b   1.000
_cell.length_c   1.000
_cell.angle_alpha   90.00
_cell.angle_beta   90.00
_cell.angle_gamma   90.00
#
_symmetry.space_group_name_H-M   'P 1'
#
loop_
_entity.id
_entity.type
_entity.pdbx_description
1 polymer ?
#
loop_
_entity_poly.entity_id
_entity_poly.type
_entity_poly.pdbx_seq_one_letter_code
_entity_poly.pdbx_strand_id
1 'polypeptide(L)' 'MATPNLALIRKALFWDTDINKIDWDKQYKAVIQRVFERGNEEEKLEIKRFYGDSVIEKALSEYKRQPYTIYKNKSLDR' A
#
# COMPACT_ATOMS: atom_id res chain seq x y z
N MET A 1 17.18 -11.40 3.98
CA MET A 1 16.03 -10.52 3.68
C MET A 1 14.98 -10.79 4.75
N ALA A 2 14.42 -9.75 5.37
CA ALA A 2 13.40 -9.92 6.40
C ALA A 2 12.03 -10.12 5.72
N THR A 3 11.19 -10.96 6.31
CA THR A 3 9.84 -11.26 5.83
C THR A 3 8.90 -11.17 7.03
N PRO A 4 7.72 -10.55 6.90
CA PRO A 4 6.73 -10.56 7.97
C PRO A 4 6.20 -11.97 8.19
N ASN A 5 5.46 -12.16 9.27
CA ASN A 5 4.76 -13.40 9.53
C ASN A 5 3.59 -13.56 8.54
N LEU A 6 3.83 -14.30 7.46
CA LEU A 6 2.84 -14.53 6.40
C LEU A 6 1.61 -15.29 6.88
N ALA A 7 1.67 -15.99 8.03
CA ALA A 7 0.50 -16.65 8.60
C ALA A 7 -0.57 -15.64 9.06
N LEU A 8 -0.16 -14.40 9.37
CA LEU A 8 -1.04 -13.29 9.78
C LEU A 8 -1.54 -12.47 8.59
N ILE A 9 -1.11 -12.80 7.36
CA ILE A 9 -1.45 -12.05 6.14
C ILE A 9 -2.24 -12.95 5.20
N ARG A 10 -3.50 -12.61 4.92
CA ARG A 10 -4.32 -13.41 4.02
C ARG A 10 -3.81 -13.25 2.59
N LYS A 11 -3.60 -14.39 1.92
CA LYS A 11 -3.23 -14.44 0.50
C LYS A 11 -4.19 -13.67 -0.40
N ALA A 12 -5.47 -13.57 -0.02
CA ALA A 12 -6.49 -12.81 -0.75
C ALA A 12 -6.16 -11.32 -0.91
N LEU A 13 -5.36 -10.72 -0.01
CA LEU A 13 -4.88 -9.34 -0.20
C LEU A 13 -4.05 -9.21 -1.46
N PHE A 14 -3.27 -10.24 -1.78
CA PHE A 14 -2.36 -10.30 -2.92
C PHE A 14 -2.86 -11.30 -3.96
N TRP A 15 -4.15 -11.28 -4.30
CA TRP A 15 -4.76 -12.23 -5.24
C TRP A 15 -4.09 -12.27 -6.63
N ASP A 16 -3.42 -11.18 -7.03
CA ASP A 16 -2.67 -11.02 -8.29
C ASP A 16 -1.16 -11.31 -8.13
N THR A 17 -0.65 -11.37 -6.89
CA THR A 17 0.80 -11.46 -6.62
C THR A 17 1.10 -12.61 -5.68
N ASP A 18 2.01 -13.51 -6.08
CA ASP A 18 2.50 -14.54 -5.17
C ASP A 18 3.22 -13.90 -3.97
N ILE A 19 2.63 -14.03 -2.77
CA ILE A 19 3.13 -13.41 -1.54
C ILE A 19 4.56 -13.83 -1.19
N ASN A 20 5.01 -15.00 -1.66
CA ASN A 20 6.37 -15.50 -1.43
C ASN A 20 7.41 -14.83 -2.34
N LYS A 21 6.97 -14.17 -3.41
CA LYS A 21 7.83 -13.48 -4.39
C LYS A 21 7.89 -11.97 -4.16
N ILE A 22 7.18 -11.47 -3.15
CA ILE A 22 7.20 -10.06 -2.79
C ILE A 22 8.57 -9.72 -2.22
N ASP A 23 9.21 -8.71 -2.81
CA ASP A 23 10.41 -8.09 -2.24
C ASP A 23 9.95 -7.07 -1.19
N TRP A 24 9.83 -7.54 0.07
CA TRP A 24 9.30 -6.75 1.20
C TRP A 24 10.09 -5.48 1.49
N ASP A 25 11.37 -5.41 1.08
CA ASP A 25 12.15 -4.18 1.20
C ASP A 25 11.80 -3.19 0.08
N LYS A 26 11.86 -3.64 -1.18
CA LYS A 26 11.65 -2.74 -2.32
C LYS A 26 10.19 -2.35 -2.55
N GLN A 27 9.25 -3.23 -2.21
CA GLN A 27 7.83 -3.07 -2.49
C GLN A 27 7.03 -2.59 -1.27
N TYR A 28 7.71 -2.16 -0.20
CA TYR A 28 7.10 -1.80 1.08
C TYR A 28 5.93 -0.82 0.95
N LYS A 29 6.04 0.22 0.11
CA LYS A 29 4.97 1.21 -0.09
C LYS A 29 3.67 0.58 -0.58
N ALA A 30 3.75 -0.27 -1.61
CA ALA A 30 2.60 -0.92 -2.21
C ALA A 30 1.96 -1.94 -1.25
N VAL A 31 2.80 -2.68 -0.52
CA VAL A 31 2.36 -3.63 0.51
C VAL A 31 1.61 -2.91 1.63
N ILE A 32 2.21 -1.86 2.21
CA ILE A 32 1.61 -1.09 3.30
C ILE A 32 0.28 -0.49 2.86
N GLN A 33 0.24 0.18 1.71
CA GLN A 33 -1.00 0.79 1.20
C GLN A 33 -2.11 -0.25 1.04
N ARG A 34 -1.81 -1.39 0.42
CA ARG A 34 -2.77 -2.46 0.19
C ARG A 34 -3.31 -3.06 1.49
N VAL A 35 -2.44 -3.30 2.47
CA VAL A 35 -2.84 -3.87 3.77
C VAL A 35 -3.65 -2.86 4.58
N PHE A 36 -3.29 -1.57 4.55
CA PHE A 36 -4.06 -0.54 5.25
C PHE A 36 -5.42 -0.26 4.60
N GLU A 37 -5.53 -0.40 3.28
CA GLU A 37 -6.77 -0.19 2.52
C GLU A 37 -7.74 -1.38 2.60
N ARG A 38 -7.23 -2.62 2.54
CA ARG A 38 -8.06 -3.84 2.35
C ARG A 38 -7.89 -4.89 3.46
N GLY A 39 -6.85 -4.77 4.28
CA GLY A 39 -6.55 -5.70 5.37
C GLY A 39 -7.40 -5.46 6.61
N ASN A 40 -7.48 -6.50 7.44
CA ASN A 40 -8.06 -6.44 8.77
C ASN A 40 -7.06 -5.87 9.81
N GLU A 41 -7.47 -5.79 11.07
CA GLU A 41 -6.63 -5.21 12.13
C GLU A 41 -5.37 -6.03 12.41
N GLU A 42 -5.47 -7.37 12.41
CA GLU A 42 -4.32 -8.25 12.64
C GLU A 42 -3.25 -8.08 11.54
N GLU A 43 -3.68 -8.01 10.28
CA GLU A 43 -2.82 -7.78 9.12
C GLU A 43 -2.11 -6.41 9.23
N LYS A 44 -2.83 -5.37 9.64
CA LYS A 44 -2.27 -4.02 9.84
C LYS A 44 -1.26 -4.00 10.99
N LEU A 45 -1.56 -4.68 12.10
CA LEU A 45 -0.67 -4.78 13.25
C LEU A 45 0.62 -5.50 12.90
N GLU A 46 0.55 -6.61 12.15
CA GLU A 46 1.76 -7.32 11.71
C GLU A 46 2.62 -6.47 10.77
N ILE A 47 2.01 -5.79 9.80
CA ILE A 47 2.74 -4.89 8.89
C ILE A 47 3.34 -3.71 9.64
N LYS A 48 2.63 -3.18 10.64
CA LYS A 48 3.13 -2.12 11.51
C LYS A 48 4.31 -2.60 12.37
N ARG A 49 4.23 -3.80 12.95
CA ARG A 49 5.34 -4.43 13.69
C ARG A 49 6.56 -4.63 12.80
N PHE A 50 6.35 -5.06 11.56
CA PHE A 50 7.43 -5.40 10.63
C PHE A 50 8.20 -4.17 10.12
N TYR A 51 7.50 -3.11 9.70
CA TYR A 51 8.13 -1.90 9.14
C TYR A 51 8.38 -0.78 10.17
N GLY A 52 7.62 -0.74 11.26
CA GLY A 52 7.63 0.33 12.25
C GLY A 52 6.81 1.56 11.83
N ASP A 53 6.33 2.30 12.83
CA ASP A 53 5.44 3.46 12.68
C ASP A 53 5.95 4.48 11.65
N SER A 54 7.22 4.88 11.70
CA SER A 54 7.76 5.92 10.82
C SER A 54 7.70 5.54 9.33
N VAL A 55 7.88 4.26 9.01
CA VAL A 55 7.81 3.77 7.62
C VAL A 55 6.36 3.70 7.15
N ILE A 56 5.45 3.27 8.04
CA ILE A 56 4.01 3.26 7.77
C ILE A 56 3.51 4.68 7.48
N GLU A 57 3.81 5.63 8.36
CA GLU A 57 3.38 7.02 8.20
C GLU A 57 3.89 7.64 6.90
N LYS A 58 5.15 7.39 6.56
CA LYS A 58 5.73 7.84 5.29
C LYS A 58 4.98 7.25 4.10
N ALA A 59 4.78 5.93 4.07
CA ALA A 59 4.10 5.25 2.95
C ALA A 59 2.64 5.68 2.76
N LEU A 60 1.94 6.00 3.86
CA LEU A 60 0.55 6.45 3.82
C LEU A 60 0.41 7.94 3.49
N SER A 61 1.37 8.79 3.90
CA SER A 61 1.35 10.21 3.57
C SER A 61 1.53 10.45 2.06
N GLU A 62 2.44 9.69 1.43
CA GLU A 62 2.68 9.75 -0.02
C GLU A 62 1.50 9.22 -0.84
N TYR A 63 0.62 8.40 -0.25
CA TYR A 63 -0.54 7.82 -0.94
C TYR A 63 -1.67 8.81 -1.20
N LYS A 64 -1.71 9.96 -0.51
CA LYS A 64 -2.73 10.99 -0.73
C LYS A 64 -2.58 11.58 -2.15
N ARG A 65 -3.15 10.90 -3.14
CA ARG A 65 -3.16 11.31 -4.54
C ARG A 65 -3.72 12.72 -4.62
N GLN A 66 -3.02 13.59 -5.34
CA GLN A 66 -3.59 14.85 -5.79
C GLN A 66 -4.78 14.52 -6.70
N PRO A 67 -5.93 15.20 -6.55
CA PRO A 67 -7.06 14.98 -7.45
C PRO A 67 -6.60 15.22 -8.90
N TYR A 68 -6.92 14.28 -9.78
CA TYR A 68 -6.58 14.42 -11.19
C TYR A 68 -7.21 15.71 -11.72
N THR A 69 -6.38 16.61 -12.24
CA THR A 69 -6.86 17.87 -12.81
C THR A 69 -7.50 17.57 -14.16
N ILE A 70 -8.83 17.55 -14.22
CA ILE A 70 -9.53 17.54 -15.50
C ILE A 70 -9.30 18.91 -16.13
N TYR A 71 -8.47 18.98 -17.17
CA TYR A 71 -8.33 20.17 -17.99
C TYR A 71 -9.71 20.53 -18.57
N LYS A 72 -10.31 21.62 -18.09
CA LYS A 72 -11.50 22.21 -18.73
C LYS A 72 -11.06 22.70 -20.10
N ASN A 73 -11.50 22.03 -21.17
CA ASN A 73 -11.42 22.60 -22.52
C ASN A 73 -12.10 23.97 -22.48
N LYS A 74 -11.29 25.02 -22.64
CA LYS A 74 -11.76 26.39 -22.81
C LYS A 74 -12.56 26.36 -24.11
N SER A 75 -13.88 26.45 -24.03
CA SER A 75 -14.73 26.66 -25.20
C SER A 75 -14.16 27.87 -25.91
N LEU A 76 -13.59 27.67 -27.10
CA LEU A 76 -13.19 28.77 -27.96
C LEU A 76 -14.48 29.45 -28.36
N ASP A 77 -14.72 30.60 -27.75
CA ASP A 77 -15.66 31.59 -28.25
C ASP A 77 -15.27 31.91 -29.70
N ARG A 78 -16.19 31.63 -30.62
CA ARG A 78 -16.21 32.14 -31.99
C ARG A 78 -17.61 32.67 -32.27
#